data_AF-A0A4S8K6P3-F1
#
_entry.id   AF-A0A4S8K6P3-F1
#
_cell.length_a   1.000
_cell.length_b   1.000
_cell.length_c   1.000
_cell.angle_alpha   90.00
_cell.angle_beta   90.00
_cell.angle_gamma   90.00
#
_symmetry.space_group_name_H-M   'P 1'
#
loop_
_entity.id
_entity.type
_entity.pdbx_description
1 polymer ?
#
loop_
_entity_poly.entity_id
_entity_poly.type
_entity_poly.pdbx_seq_one_letter_code
_entity_poly.pdbx_strand_id
1 'polypeptide(L)'
;MPSAVQRVFETCKEVFADGGPGIVPSPDEVERLRSVLDAVMPADVGLSPSLSFFRDVGTGGPPPVTYLHLYECPKFSIGIFCLPQGAVIPLHDHPAMTVFSKLLMGSMRIKSYDWVNDPRGSGSNQRIKSSTGVCRSMLCRIGGVCMKY
;
A
#
# COMPACT_ATOMS: atom_id res chain seq x y z
N MET A 1 9.59 -23.98 -8.41
CA MET A 1 9.67 -22.96 -7.34
C MET A 1 8.38 -22.13 -7.37
N PRO A 2 7.85 -21.70 -6.21
CA PRO A 2 6.65 -20.87 -6.17
C PRO A 2 6.88 -19.51 -6.85
N SER A 3 5.83 -18.98 -7.50
CA SER A 3 5.86 -17.64 -8.10
C SER A 3 6.05 -16.56 -7.02
N ALA A 4 6.47 -15.35 -7.41
CA ALA A 4 6.61 -14.25 -6.44
C ALA A 4 5.29 -13.93 -5.74
N VAL A 5 4.17 -13.95 -6.46
CA VAL A 5 2.81 -13.77 -5.90
C VAL A 5 2.48 -14.84 -4.87
N GLN A 6 2.79 -16.11 -5.16
CA GLN A 6 2.57 -17.19 -4.19
C GLN A 6 3.41 -17.00 -2.92
N ARG A 7 4.67 -16.56 -3.06
CA ARG A 7 5.54 -16.27 -1.89
C ARG A 7 4.99 -15.14 -1.03
N VAL A 8 4.49 -14.06 -1.64
CA VAL A 8 3.84 -12.98 -0.91
C VAL A 8 2.63 -13.52 -0.15
N PHE A 9 1.76 -14.28 -0.83
CA PHE A 9 0.56 -14.87 -0.22
C PHE A 9 0.86 -15.76 0.99
N GLU A 10 1.77 -16.73 0.86
CA GLU A 10 2.11 -17.63 1.97
C GLU A 10 2.79 -16.87 3.12
N THR A 11 3.66 -15.90 2.81
CA THR A 11 4.29 -15.08 3.85
C THR A 11 3.24 -14.24 4.61
N CYS A 12 2.26 -13.67 3.91
CA CYS A 12 1.15 -12.95 4.55
C CYS A 12 0.32 -13.87 5.45
N LYS A 13 0.02 -15.10 5.02
CA LYS A 13 -0.72 -16.06 5.83
C LYS A 13 -0.05 -16.34 7.17
N GLU A 14 1.27 -16.43 7.18
CA GLU A 14 2.04 -16.65 8.40
C GLU A 14 2.16 -15.38 9.24
N VAL A 15 2.60 -14.26 8.64
CA VAL A 15 2.81 -12.98 9.32
C VAL A 15 1.52 -12.42 9.94
N PHE A 16 0.37 -12.72 9.34
CA PHE A 16 -0.93 -12.26 9.84
C PHE A 16 -1.76 -13.40 10.43
N ALA A 17 -1.17 -14.57 10.71
CA ALA A 17 -1.88 -15.72 11.26
C ALA A 17 -2.58 -15.38 12.59
N ASP A 18 -1.92 -14.65 13.47
CA ASP A 18 -2.48 -14.23 14.77
C ASP A 18 -2.85 -12.74 14.79
N GLY A 19 -3.00 -12.14 13.60
CA GLY A 19 -3.33 -10.73 13.43
C GLY A 19 -4.78 -10.39 13.83
N GLY A 20 -4.99 -9.12 14.16
CA GLY A 20 -6.29 -8.55 14.52
C GLY A 20 -6.22 -7.03 14.71
N PRO A 21 -7.33 -6.36 15.08
CA PRO A 21 -7.40 -4.92 15.34
C PRO A 21 -6.26 -4.36 16.19
N GLY A 22 -5.37 -3.60 15.56
CA GLY A 22 -4.26 -2.91 16.21
C GLY A 22 -3.06 -3.81 16.53
N ILE A 23 -3.12 -5.09 16.16
CA ILE A 23 -2.02 -6.02 16.33
C ILE A 23 -1.04 -5.83 15.17
N VAL A 24 0.16 -5.35 15.52
CA VAL A 24 1.26 -5.15 14.57
C VAL A 24 2.13 -6.42 14.57
N PRO A 25 2.51 -6.97 13.40
CA PRO A 25 3.47 -8.07 13.35
C PRO A 25 4.80 -7.73 14.02
N SER A 26 5.51 -8.75 14.48
CA SER A 26 6.84 -8.56 15.09
C SER A 26 7.84 -7.97 14.08
N PRO A 27 8.92 -7.31 14.54
CA PRO A 27 9.95 -6.75 13.65
C PRO A 27 10.53 -7.77 12.66
N ASP A 28 10.72 -9.02 13.09
CA ASP A 28 11.26 -10.09 12.23
C ASP A 28 10.25 -10.50 11.15
N GLU A 29 8.96 -10.55 11.48
CA GLU A 29 7.89 -10.81 10.52
C GLU A 29 7.73 -9.66 9.51
N VAL A 30 7.85 -8.41 9.97
CA VAL A 30 7.86 -7.21 9.13
C VAL A 30 9.01 -7.28 8.14
N GLU A 31 10.23 -7.57 8.59
CA GLU A 31 11.41 -7.63 7.72
C GLU A 31 11.33 -8.80 6.73
N ARG A 32 10.78 -9.94 7.17
CA ARG A 32 10.53 -11.10 6.30
C ARG A 32 9.55 -10.77 5.19
N LEU A 33 8.40 -10.17 5.51
CA LEU A 33 7.41 -9.77 4.50
C LEU A 33 7.96 -8.68 3.57
N ARG A 34 8.68 -7.71 4.12
CA ARG A 34 9.38 -6.68 3.34
C ARG A 34 10.33 -7.30 2.32
N SER A 35 11.20 -8.22 2.74
CA SER A 35 12.16 -8.89 1.86
C SER A 35 11.48 -9.64 0.71
N VAL A 36 10.36 -10.30 0.99
CA VAL A 36 9.56 -10.99 -0.04
C VAL A 36 8.92 -10.00 -1.01
N LEU A 37 8.37 -8.89 -0.50
CA LEU A 37 7.83 -7.83 -1.34
C LEU A 37 8.91 -7.17 -2.21
N ASP A 38 10.08 -6.87 -1.65
CA ASP A 38 11.20 -6.21 -2.34
C ASP A 38 11.66 -6.99 -3.59
N ALA A 39 11.54 -8.33 -3.55
CA ALA A 39 11.84 -9.20 -4.68
C ALA A 39 10.77 -9.27 -5.79
N VAL A 40 9.57 -8.70 -5.58
CA VAL A 40 8.48 -8.73 -6.57
C VAL A 40 8.76 -7.75 -7.70
N MET A 41 8.74 -8.22 -8.93
CA MET A 41 8.90 -7.41 -10.14
C MET A 41 7.54 -7.13 -10.80
N PRO A 42 7.42 -6.07 -11.62
CA PRO A 42 6.18 -5.78 -12.36
C PRO A 42 5.66 -6.97 -13.17
N ALA A 43 6.56 -7.72 -13.81
CA ALA A 43 6.21 -8.89 -14.62
C ALA A 43 5.58 -10.03 -13.79
N ASP A 44 5.93 -10.17 -12.51
CA ASP A 44 5.39 -11.21 -11.64
C ASP A 44 3.88 -11.05 -11.38
N VAL A 45 3.38 -9.82 -11.54
CA VAL A 45 1.97 -9.45 -11.36
C VAL A 45 1.32 -9.02 -12.68
N GLY A 46 1.93 -9.36 -13.81
CA GLY A 46 1.39 -9.09 -15.15
C GLY A 46 1.35 -7.61 -15.54
N LEU A 47 2.15 -6.75 -14.89
CA LEU A 47 2.18 -5.33 -15.20
C LEU A 47 3.22 -5.02 -16.29
N SER A 48 2.78 -4.26 -17.30
CA SER A 48 3.65 -3.64 -18.30
C SER A 48 3.28 -2.16 -18.51
N PRO A 49 4.22 -1.29 -18.92
CA PRO A 49 3.94 0.11 -19.22
C PRO A 49 2.89 0.32 -20.33
N SER A 50 2.69 -0.69 -21.19
CA SER A 50 1.76 -0.63 -22.32
C SER A 50 0.29 -0.88 -21.94
N LEU A 51 0.00 -1.22 -20.69
CA LEU A 51 -1.37 -1.45 -20.24
C LEU A 51 -2.21 -0.18 -20.36
N SER A 52 -3.46 -0.34 -20.81
CA SER A 52 -4.41 0.76 -20.99
C SER A 52 -4.72 1.52 -19.71
N PHE A 53 -4.51 0.89 -18.55
CA PHE A 53 -4.64 1.50 -17.22
C PHE A 53 -3.77 2.75 -17.04
N PHE A 54 -2.75 2.95 -17.86
CA PHE A 54 -1.82 4.07 -17.74
C PHE A 54 -2.03 5.16 -18.79
N ARG A 55 -3.00 4.99 -19.71
CA ARG A 55 -3.31 6.03 -20.70
C ARG A 55 -4.13 7.14 -20.08
N ASP A 56 -3.74 8.37 -20.41
CA ASP A 56 -4.57 9.54 -20.18
C ASP A 56 -5.78 9.51 -21.12
N VAL A 57 -6.98 9.68 -20.56
CA VAL A 57 -8.26 9.66 -21.30
C VAL A 57 -8.74 11.10 -21.58
N GLY A 58 -8.01 12.13 -21.14
CA GLY A 58 -8.27 13.53 -21.53
C GLY A 58 -9.60 14.09 -21.01
N THR A 59 -10.08 13.62 -19.85
CA THR A 59 -11.43 13.92 -19.34
C THR A 59 -11.56 15.23 -18.56
N GLY A 60 -10.51 16.07 -18.53
CA GLY A 60 -10.52 17.38 -17.85
C GLY A 60 -10.43 17.33 -16.31
N GLY A 61 -10.24 16.15 -15.72
CA GLY A 61 -10.03 15.93 -14.28
C GLY A 61 -8.92 14.89 -14.01
N PRO A 62 -8.59 14.60 -12.73
CA PRO A 62 -7.62 13.57 -12.40
C PRO A 62 -8.04 12.22 -12.99
N PRO A 63 -7.13 11.49 -13.65
CA PRO A 63 -7.49 10.24 -14.30
C PRO A 63 -7.80 9.14 -13.27
N PRO A 64 -8.64 8.15 -13.63
CA PRO A 64 -9.13 7.16 -12.69
C PRO A 64 -8.02 6.21 -12.21
N VAL A 65 -8.08 5.83 -10.94
CA VAL A 65 -7.20 4.79 -10.37
C VAL A 65 -7.85 3.42 -10.58
N THR A 66 -7.10 2.48 -11.15
CA THR A 66 -7.54 1.09 -11.28
C THR A 66 -7.03 0.27 -10.11
N TYR A 67 -7.90 -0.54 -9.51
CA TYR A 67 -7.56 -1.49 -8.46
C TYR A 67 -7.58 -2.92 -9.02
N LEU A 68 -6.45 -3.62 -8.91
CA LEU A 68 -6.36 -5.04 -9.22
C LEU A 68 -6.38 -5.82 -7.91
N HIS A 69 -7.44 -6.58 -7.71
CA HIS A 69 -7.61 -7.44 -6.54
C HIS A 69 -6.85 -8.75 -6.75
N LEU A 70 -5.97 -9.12 -5.81
CA LEU A 70 -5.27 -10.40 -5.85
C LEU A 70 -5.85 -11.40 -4.84
N TYR A 71 -6.10 -10.96 -3.60
CA TYR A 71 -6.62 -11.82 -2.55
C TYR A 71 -7.24 -11.00 -1.41
N GLU A 72 -8.20 -11.60 -0.71
CA GLU A 72 -8.76 -11.06 0.53
C GLU A 72 -9.26 -12.15 1.45
N CYS A 73 -9.03 -11.96 2.75
CA CYS A 73 -9.64 -12.69 3.85
C CYS A 73 -9.83 -11.76 5.06
N PRO A 74 -10.45 -12.22 6.16
CA PRO A 74 -10.66 -11.40 7.35
C PRO A 74 -9.38 -10.88 8.03
N LYS A 75 -8.19 -11.42 7.68
CA LYS A 75 -6.91 -11.05 8.30
C LYS A 75 -6.08 -10.11 7.45
N PHE A 76 -6.13 -10.26 6.12
CA PHE A 76 -5.35 -9.45 5.19
C PHE A 76 -5.96 -9.39 3.80
N SER A 77 -5.59 -8.35 3.05
CA SER A 77 -5.87 -8.21 1.63
C SER A 77 -4.60 -7.89 0.87
N ILE A 78 -4.53 -8.33 -0.38
CA ILE A 78 -3.46 -8.03 -1.32
C ILE A 78 -4.09 -7.41 -2.56
N GLY A 79 -3.63 -6.21 -2.91
CA GLY A 79 -4.07 -5.53 -4.11
C GLY A 79 -2.97 -4.70 -4.76
N ILE A 80 -3.29 -4.16 -5.94
CA ILE A 80 -2.40 -3.29 -6.70
C ILE A 80 -3.20 -2.08 -7.16
N PHE A 81 -2.63 -0.89 -6.97
CA PHE A 81 -3.21 0.34 -7.49
C PHE A 81 -2.40 0.81 -8.71
N CYS A 82 -3.06 0.80 -9.85
CA CYS A 82 -2.56 1.37 -11.09
C CYS A 82 -3.08 2.80 -11.20
N LEU A 83 -2.19 3.75 -10.93
CA LEU A 83 -2.47 5.18 -11.02
C LEU A 83 -1.92 5.66 -12.37
N PRO A 84 -2.69 6.29 -13.26
CA PRO A 84 -2.16 7.06 -14.39
C PRO A 84 -1.45 8.34 -13.94
N GLN A 85 -0.73 9.00 -14.85
CA GLN A 85 -0.08 10.29 -14.56
C GLN A 85 -1.11 11.33 -14.10
N GLY A 86 -0.88 11.94 -12.94
CA GLY A 86 -1.78 12.94 -12.36
C GLY A 86 -2.92 12.36 -11.53
N ALA A 87 -3.09 11.04 -11.49
CA ALA A 87 -4.02 10.42 -10.55
C ALA A 87 -3.57 10.58 -9.10
N VAL A 88 -4.53 10.68 -8.19
CA VAL A 88 -4.30 10.91 -6.77
C VAL A 88 -5.16 9.94 -5.98
N ILE A 89 -4.57 9.29 -4.98
CA ILE A 89 -5.33 8.72 -3.86
C ILE A 89 -5.37 9.81 -2.79
N PRO A 90 -6.55 10.39 -2.48
CA PRO A 90 -6.67 11.45 -1.48
C PRO A 90 -6.15 11.03 -0.11
N LEU A 91 -5.89 12.00 0.76
CA LEU A 91 -5.51 11.71 2.15
C LEU A 91 -6.61 10.88 2.82
N HIS A 92 -6.21 9.76 3.41
CA HIS A 92 -7.07 8.85 4.15
C HIS A 92 -6.26 8.23 5.28
N ASP A 93 -6.94 7.65 6.26
CA ASP A 93 -6.33 6.89 7.35
C ASP A 93 -6.53 5.38 7.17
N HIS A 94 -5.88 4.64 8.05
CA HIS A 94 -5.96 3.19 8.14
C HIS A 94 -6.20 2.81 9.61
N PRO A 95 -7.42 3.01 10.14
CA PRO A 95 -7.70 2.84 11.56
C PRO A 95 -7.32 1.45 12.04
N ALA A 96 -6.37 1.40 12.98
CA ALA A 96 -5.78 0.19 13.53
C ALA A 96 -4.96 -0.68 12.55
N MET A 97 -4.86 -0.41 11.25
CA MET A 97 -4.30 -1.37 10.28
C MET A 97 -2.78 -1.26 10.16
N THR A 98 -2.10 -2.36 9.86
CA THR A 98 -0.70 -2.34 9.36
C THR A 98 -0.71 -2.46 7.84
N VAL A 99 -0.02 -1.56 7.13
CA VAL A 99 -0.02 -1.51 5.65
C VAL A 99 1.40 -1.57 5.10
N PHE A 100 1.68 -2.59 4.27
CA PHE A 100 2.94 -2.71 3.53
C PHE A 100 2.76 -2.25 2.09
N SER A 101 3.44 -1.20 1.65
CA SER A 101 3.33 -0.71 0.28
C SER A 101 4.68 -0.77 -0.44
N LYS A 102 4.70 -1.32 -1.65
CA LYS A 102 5.87 -1.34 -2.53
C LYS A 102 5.56 -0.64 -3.84
N LEU A 103 6.44 0.24 -4.28
CA LEU A 103 6.38 0.78 -5.63
C LEU A 103 6.98 -0.25 -6.61
N LEU A 104 6.21 -0.71 -7.59
CA LEU A 104 6.64 -1.72 -8.57
C LEU A 104 7.32 -1.13 -9.78
N MET A 105 6.77 -0.03 -10.27
CA MET A 105 7.25 0.67 -11.44
C MET A 105 7.18 2.16 -11.13
N GLY A 106 7.95 2.96 -11.84
CA GLY A 106 7.80 4.40 -11.80
C GLY A 106 8.18 5.09 -10.49
N SER A 107 7.31 5.99 -10.00
CA SER A 107 7.40 6.73 -8.74
C SER A 107 6.08 7.41 -8.35
N MET A 108 6.00 7.81 -7.08
CA MET A 108 4.88 8.52 -6.53
C MET A 108 5.33 9.47 -5.42
N ARG A 109 4.70 10.65 -5.33
CA ARG A 109 4.87 11.54 -4.18
C ARG A 109 4.04 11.00 -3.01
N ILE A 110 4.67 10.79 -1.85
CA ILE A 110 4.00 10.41 -0.61
C ILE A 110 3.96 11.60 0.33
N LYS A 111 2.82 11.82 0.94
CA LYS A 111 2.71 12.55 2.19
C LYS A 111 1.97 11.66 3.17
N SER A 112 2.56 11.45 4.34
CA SER A 112 1.99 10.67 5.44
C SER A 112 2.00 11.50 6.70
N TYR A 113 1.06 11.21 7.59
CA TYR A 113 0.89 11.95 8.82
C TYR A 113 0.53 11.01 9.96
N ASP A 114 1.00 11.37 11.15
CA ASP A 114 0.63 10.73 12.41
C ASP A 114 -0.17 11.70 13.26
N TRP A 115 -1.11 11.16 14.03
CA TRP A 115 -1.80 11.95 15.06
C TRP A 115 -0.82 12.36 16.16
N VAL A 116 -1.00 13.57 16.69
CA VAL A 116 -0.29 14.07 17.85
C VAL A 116 -1.13 13.73 19.07
N ASN A 117 -0.58 12.88 19.95
CA ASN A 117 -1.13 12.68 21.28
C ASN A 117 -0.95 13.98 22.07
N ASP A 118 -2.05 14.65 22.42
CA ASP A 118 -2.03 15.77 23.38
C ASP A 118 -2.26 15.22 24.79
N PRO A 119 -1.22 15.16 25.65
CA PRO A 119 -1.39 14.68 27.02
C PRO A 119 -2.21 15.62 27.92
N ARG A 120 -2.66 16.79 27.43
CA ARG A 120 -3.36 17.82 28.24
C ARG A 120 -4.78 18.15 27.74
N GLY A 121 -5.29 17.50 26.70
CA GLY A 121 -6.54 17.87 26.05
C GLY A 121 -7.71 16.93 26.37
N SER A 122 -8.53 17.26 27.37
CA SER A 122 -9.94 16.86 27.37
C SER A 122 -10.66 17.71 26.32
N GLY A 123 -10.62 17.31 25.05
CA GLY A 123 -11.23 18.07 23.96
C GLY A 123 -10.80 17.59 22.58
N SER A 124 -11.78 17.46 21.68
CA SER A 124 -11.81 16.75 20.39
C SER A 124 -10.87 17.24 19.26
N ASN A 125 -9.78 17.94 19.55
CA ASN A 125 -8.87 18.47 18.51
C ASN A 125 -7.57 17.66 18.42
N GLN A 126 -7.58 16.61 17.59
CA GLN A 126 -6.38 15.87 17.23
C GLN A 126 -5.50 16.72 16.32
N ARG A 127 -4.28 17.04 16.77
CA ARG A 127 -3.27 17.76 15.98
C ARG A 127 -2.49 16.76 15.13
N ILE A 128 -1.94 17.16 13.98
CA ILE A 128 -1.30 16.24 13.01
C ILE A 128 0.20 16.56 12.86
N LYS A 129 1.06 15.53 12.87
CA LYS A 129 2.51 15.60 12.53
C LYS A 129 2.74 15.05 11.13
N SER A 130 3.62 15.67 10.34
CA SER A 130 3.91 15.28 8.95
C SER A 130 5.27 14.61 8.79
N SER A 131 5.33 13.54 7.99
CA SER A 131 6.57 13.00 7.43
C SER A 131 6.53 13.07 5.90
N THR A 132 7.59 13.59 5.28
CA THR A 132 7.72 13.67 3.82
C THR A 132 8.84 12.77 3.34
N GLY A 133 8.49 11.61 2.78
CA GLY A 133 9.40 10.81 1.95
C GLY A 133 9.37 11.30 0.51
N VAL A 134 10.53 11.56 -0.08
CA VAL A 134 10.66 11.94 -1.50
C VAL A 134 11.13 10.73 -2.29
N CYS A 135 10.23 10.06 -3.02
CA CYS A 135 10.61 9.26 -4.20
C CYS A 135 10.29 10.09 -5.45
N ARG A 136 11.29 10.35 -6.30
CA ARG A 136 11.17 11.21 -7.48
C ARG A 136 10.67 10.44 -8.72
N SER A 137 9.68 11.05 -9.40
CA SER A 137 9.05 10.85 -10.75
C SER A 137 8.49 9.48 -11.29
N MET A 138 7.13 9.37 -11.24
CA MET A 138 6.09 8.62 -12.01
C MET A 138 5.96 7.09 -12.23
N LEU A 139 4.94 6.46 -11.58
CA LEU A 139 4.05 5.29 -11.87
C LEU A 139 4.25 3.78 -11.45
N CYS A 140 3.63 3.38 -10.31
CA CYS A 140 2.96 2.08 -9.98
C CYS A 140 3.28 1.60 -8.55
N ARG A 141 2.26 1.41 -7.70
CA ARG A 141 2.40 0.73 -6.40
C ARG A 141 1.70 -0.63 -6.40
N ILE A 142 2.38 -1.66 -5.88
CA ILE A 142 1.74 -2.57 -4.93
C ILE A 142 1.32 -1.67 -3.76
N GLY A 143 0.08 -1.19 -3.81
CA GLY A 143 -0.50 -0.63 -2.61
C GLY A 143 -0.82 -1.79 -1.70
N GLY A 144 -0.28 -1.75 -0.49
CA GLY A 144 -0.83 -2.46 0.66
C GLY A 144 -0.98 -3.97 0.48
N VAL A 145 -0.10 -4.75 1.09
CA VAL A 145 -0.69 -5.75 1.98
C VAL A 145 -1.42 -4.95 3.05
N CYS A 146 -2.73 -4.80 2.85
CA CYS A 146 -3.59 -3.95 3.65
C CYS A 146 -4.38 -4.89 4.55
N MET A 147 -4.09 -4.89 5.85
CA MET A 147 -4.89 -5.63 6.81
C MET A 147 -6.26 -4.96 6.90
N LYS A 148 -7.31 -5.60 6.39
CA LYS A 148 -8.68 -5.14 6.60
C LYS A 148 -9.13 -5.54 8.01
N TYR A 149 -9.92 -4.67 8.64
CA TYR A 149 -10.88 -5.05 9.68
C TYR A 149 -12.24 -5.25 9.06
#